data_AF-W5J4C6-F1
#
_entry.id   AF-W5J4C6-F1
#
_cell.length_a   1.000
_cell.length_b   1.000
_cell.length_c   1.000
_cell.angle_alpha   90.00
_cell.angle_beta   90.00
_cell.angle_gamma   90.00
#
_symmetry.space_group_name_H-M   'P 1'
#
loop_
_entity.id
_entity.type
_entity.pdbx_description
1 polymer ?
#
loop_
_entity_poly.entity_id
_entity_poly.type
_entity_poly.pdbx_seq_one_letter_code
_entity_poly.pdbx_strand_id
1 'polypeptide(L)'
;MQSIAGLCFLVLLTFAIVGTNGNPVGPVATPYILRYESNNAANEGYNFEYELSDEQRRQEAGTLRGAKNEEGNEVQVVVVQGRYSFVGDDGRTYWVEYSADENGYRTRMGTGEADTDRTLDLRRGKRSPSSPAAAAAQA
;
A
#
# COMPACT_ATOMS: atom_id res chain seq x y z
N MET A 1 20.69 -42.06 -47.27
CA MET A 1 19.76 -42.50 -46.21
C MET A 1 19.92 -41.77 -44.86
N GLN A 2 20.85 -40.82 -44.70
CA GLN A 2 21.02 -40.08 -43.42
C GLN A 2 20.19 -38.77 -43.30
N SER A 3 19.57 -38.30 -44.39
CA SER A 3 18.89 -36.99 -44.42
C SER A 3 17.41 -37.01 -43.99
N ILE A 4 16.76 -38.19 -44.02
CA ILE A 4 15.32 -38.33 -43.72
C ILE A 4 15.07 -38.45 -42.21
N ALA A 5 15.96 -39.13 -41.48
CA ALA A 5 15.88 -39.27 -40.03
C ALA A 5 16.05 -37.92 -39.29
N GLY A 6 16.91 -37.03 -39.79
CA GLY A 6 17.11 -35.69 -39.22
C GLY A 6 15.93 -34.74 -39.46
N LEU A 7 15.25 -34.86 -40.60
CA LEU A 7 14.07 -34.07 -40.92
C LEU A 7 12.86 -34.44 -40.04
N CYS A 8 12.66 -35.74 -39.76
CA CYS A 8 11.62 -36.22 -38.85
C CYS A 8 11.87 -35.77 -37.39
N PHE A 9 13.14 -35.76 -36.95
CA PHE A 9 13.48 -35.31 -35.60
C PHE A 9 13.27 -33.80 -35.42
N LEU A 10 13.54 -33.01 -36.47
CA LEU A 10 13.34 -31.56 -36.45
C LEU A 10 11.85 -31.18 -36.53
N VAL A 11 11.03 -31.94 -37.28
CA VAL A 11 9.57 -31.77 -37.30
C VAL A 11 8.93 -32.14 -35.96
N LEU A 12 9.41 -33.20 -35.28
CA LEU A 12 8.93 -33.57 -33.95
C LEU A 12 9.31 -32.54 -32.88
N LEU A 13 10.49 -31.91 -32.98
CA LEU A 13 10.90 -30.85 -32.05
C LEU A 13 10.03 -29.59 -32.15
N THR A 14 9.54 -29.25 -33.35
CA THR A 14 8.65 -28.09 -33.56
C THR A 14 7.24 -28.29 -33.02
N PHE A 15 6.76 -29.53 -32.91
CA PHE A 15 5.45 -29.84 -32.32
C PHE A 15 5.43 -29.73 -30.79
N ALA A 16 6.61 -29.77 -30.13
CA ALA A 16 6.72 -29.66 -28.67
C ALA A 16 6.70 -28.21 -28.15
N ILE A 17 6.79 -27.20 -29.02
CA ILE A 17 6.86 -25.77 -28.62
C ILE A 17 5.49 -25.07 -28.72
N VAL A 18 4.48 -25.67 -29.35
CA VAL A 18 3.16 -25.06 -29.49
C VAL A 18 2.26 -25.50 -28.35
N GLY A 19 2.17 -24.69 -27.28
CA GLY A 19 1.24 -24.99 -26.20
C GLY A 19 1.24 -24.10 -24.96
N THR A 20 1.70 -22.85 -25.01
CA THR A 20 1.33 -21.90 -23.93
C THR A 20 -0.08 -21.39 -24.20
N ASN A 21 -1.08 -22.12 -23.74
CA ASN A 21 -2.42 -21.56 -23.61
C ASN A 21 -2.35 -20.48 -22.54
N GLY A 22 -2.33 -19.21 -22.95
CA GLY A 22 -2.68 -18.13 -22.04
C GLY A 22 -4.14 -18.35 -21.66
N ASN A 23 -4.39 -18.96 -20.50
CA ASN A 23 -5.74 -18.98 -19.96
C ASN A 23 -6.21 -17.53 -19.89
N PRO A 24 -7.39 -17.19 -20.45
CA PRO A 24 -7.95 -15.88 -20.21
C PRO A 24 -8.09 -15.76 -18.69
N VAL A 25 -7.46 -14.74 -18.11
CA VAL A 25 -7.76 -14.35 -16.73
C VAL A 25 -9.27 -14.09 -16.75
N GLY A 26 -10.03 -14.92 -16.02
CA GLY A 26 -11.47 -14.80 -15.95
C GLY A 26 -11.87 -13.37 -15.55
N PRO A 27 -13.12 -12.95 -15.80
CA PRO A 27 -13.54 -11.59 -15.49
C PRO A 27 -13.20 -11.28 -14.04
N VAL A 28 -12.28 -10.35 -13.82
CA VAL A 28 -11.98 -9.81 -12.49
C VAL A 28 -13.30 -9.24 -11.97
N ALA A 29 -13.79 -9.77 -10.86
CA ALA A 29 -15.02 -9.27 -10.25
C ALA A 29 -14.85 -7.78 -9.99
N THR A 30 -15.75 -6.96 -10.52
CA THR A 30 -15.73 -5.52 -10.25
C THR A 30 -16.00 -5.30 -8.76
N PRO A 31 -15.06 -4.71 -8.00
CA PRO A 31 -15.28 -4.50 -6.57
C PRO A 31 -16.41 -3.50 -6.34
N TYR A 32 -17.16 -3.70 -5.26
CA TYR A 32 -18.20 -2.77 -4.82
C TYR A 32 -17.76 -2.02 -3.56
N ILE A 33 -18.38 -0.88 -3.32
CA ILE A 33 -18.03 0.01 -2.22
C ILE A 33 -18.60 -0.58 -0.91
N LEU A 34 -17.74 -0.76 0.09
CA LEU A 34 -18.10 -1.12 1.46
C LEU A 34 -18.32 0.11 2.34
N ARG A 35 -17.44 1.10 2.20
CA ARG A 35 -17.53 2.38 2.91
C ARG A 35 -17.12 3.51 2.00
N TYR A 36 -17.80 4.63 2.13
CA TYR A 36 -17.46 5.87 1.46
C TYR A 36 -17.82 7.04 2.38
N GLU A 37 -16.86 7.91 2.60
CA GLU A 37 -17.03 9.17 3.31
C GLU A 37 -16.36 10.27 2.49
N SER A 38 -17.05 11.39 2.37
CA SER A 38 -16.53 12.57 1.69
C SER A 38 -17.08 13.78 2.39
N ASN A 39 -16.20 14.58 2.97
CA ASN A 39 -16.53 15.83 3.61
C ASN A 39 -15.62 16.92 3.05
N ASN A 40 -16.25 18.03 2.66
CA ASN A 40 -15.59 19.16 2.05
C ASN A 40 -16.06 20.41 2.80
N ALA A 41 -15.15 20.99 3.58
CA ALA A 41 -15.37 22.23 4.27
C ALA A 41 -14.70 23.33 3.44
N ALA A 42 -15.52 24.16 2.77
CA ALA A 42 -15.10 25.11 1.74
C ALA A 42 -13.95 26.08 2.13
N ASN A 43 -13.57 26.18 3.41
CA ASN A 43 -12.49 27.03 3.90
C ASN A 43 -11.53 26.35 4.90
N GLU A 44 -11.75 25.08 5.26
CA GLU A 44 -10.95 24.39 6.29
C GLU A 44 -10.20 23.18 5.71
N GLY A 45 -10.65 22.69 4.55
CA GLY A 45 -10.04 21.57 3.86
C GLY A 45 -11.06 20.54 3.39
N TYR A 46 -10.58 19.34 3.12
CA TYR A 46 -11.41 18.21 2.76
C TYR A 46 -10.87 16.94 3.40
N ASN A 47 -11.75 15.96 3.57
CA ASN A 47 -11.38 14.60 3.88
C ASN A 47 -12.25 13.65 3.06
N PHE A 48 -11.64 12.62 2.51
CA PHE A 48 -12.38 11.53 1.91
C PHE A 48 -11.75 10.19 2.27
N GLU A 49 -12.59 9.18 2.34
CA GLU A 49 -12.20 7.82 2.61
C GLU A 49 -13.10 6.84 1.85
N TYR A 50 -12.52 5.77 1.34
CA TYR A 50 -13.28 4.66 0.81
C TYR A 50 -12.65 3.32 1.13
N GLU A 51 -13.51 2.31 1.14
CA GLU A 51 -13.16 0.90 1.27
C GLU A 51 -13.96 0.10 0.26
N LEU A 52 -13.29 -0.80 -0.44
CA LEU A 52 -13.86 -1.65 -1.48
C LEU A 52 -13.87 -3.12 -1.04
N SER A 53 -14.72 -3.92 -1.69
CA SER A 53 -14.90 -5.35 -1.36
C SER A 53 -13.68 -6.23 -1.64
N ASP A 54 -12.69 -5.72 -2.38
CA ASP A 54 -11.40 -6.36 -2.68
C ASP A 54 -10.29 -5.95 -1.68
N GLU A 55 -10.69 -5.43 -0.52
CA GLU A 55 -9.78 -4.94 0.54
C GLU A 55 -8.96 -3.70 0.16
N GLN A 56 -9.26 -3.06 -0.97
CA GLN A 56 -8.67 -1.77 -1.28
C GLN A 56 -9.23 -0.70 -0.35
N ARG A 57 -8.33 0.08 0.25
CA ARG A 57 -8.67 1.20 1.14
C ARG A 57 -7.91 2.44 0.72
N ARG A 58 -8.54 3.60 0.83
CA ARG A 58 -7.88 4.90 0.65
C ARG A 58 -8.47 5.90 1.60
N GLN A 59 -7.62 6.70 2.21
CA GLN A 59 -7.97 7.84 3.04
C GLN A 59 -7.08 9.01 2.65
N GLU A 60 -7.65 10.20 2.51
CA GLU A 60 -6.91 11.40 2.19
C GLU A 60 -7.58 12.61 2.84
N ALA A 61 -6.77 13.53 3.33
CA ALA A 61 -7.21 14.82 3.82
C ALA A 61 -6.32 15.93 3.25
N GLY A 62 -6.94 17.03 2.84
CA GLY A 62 -6.27 18.26 2.47
C GLY A 62 -6.62 19.37 3.44
N THR A 63 -5.63 20.14 3.87
CA THR A 63 -5.82 21.30 4.77
C THR A 63 -5.12 22.52 4.20
N LEU A 64 -5.66 23.71 4.52
CA LEU A 64 -5.01 24.97 4.18
C LEU A 64 -4.04 25.36 5.28
N ARG A 65 -2.79 25.66 4.92
CA ARG A 65 -1.74 26.11 5.83
C ARG A 65 -1.12 27.40 5.33
N GLY A 66 -0.78 28.31 6.24
CA GLY A 66 0.06 29.46 5.94
C GLY A 66 1.52 29.05 5.73
N ALA A 67 2.10 29.48 4.61
CA ALA A 67 3.49 29.28 4.23
C ALA A 67 4.15 30.59 3.80
N LYS A 68 5.47 30.57 3.65
CA LYS A 68 6.21 31.69 3.06
C LYS A 68 6.65 31.32 1.65
N ASN A 69 6.41 32.21 0.70
CA ASN A 69 6.98 32.08 -0.63
C ASN A 69 8.48 32.45 -0.63
N GLU A 70 9.16 32.29 -1.77
CA GLU A 70 10.59 32.60 -1.93
C GLU A 70 10.93 34.08 -1.64
N GLU A 71 9.95 34.97 -1.76
CA GLU A 71 10.05 36.41 -1.51
C GLU A 71 9.75 36.79 -0.05
N GLY A 72 9.41 35.81 0.80
CA GLY A 72 9.09 36.00 2.21
C GLY A 72 7.65 36.44 2.51
N ASN A 73 6.79 36.53 1.49
CA ASN A 73 5.37 36.85 1.61
C ASN A 73 4.57 35.66 2.17
N GLU A 74 3.58 35.95 3.01
CA GLU A 74 2.67 34.93 3.54
C GLU A 74 1.67 34.52 2.47
N VAL A 75 1.65 33.23 2.14
CA VAL A 75 0.76 32.62 1.16
C VAL A 75 0.02 31.46 1.80
N GLN A 76 -1.20 31.21 1.35
CA GLN A 76 -1.90 29.98 1.71
C GLN A 76 -1.51 28.87 0.75
N VAL A 77 -1.21 27.71 1.29
CA VAL A 77 -0.95 26.50 0.51
C VAL A 77 -1.88 25.38 0.94
N VAL A 78 -2.01 24.40 0.06
CA VAL A 78 -2.73 23.16 0.37
C VAL A 78 -1.70 22.12 0.77
N VAL A 79 -1.87 21.56 1.97
CA VAL A 79 -1.13 20.39 2.45
C VAL A 79 -2.05 19.19 2.35
N VAL A 80 -1.65 18.20 1.56
CA VAL A 80 -2.40 16.95 1.36
C VAL A 80 -1.67 15.80 2.02
N GLN A 81 -2.37 15.02 2.84
CA GLN A 81 -1.86 13.79 3.43
C GLN A 81 -2.83 12.66 3.15
N GLY A 82 -2.31 11.51 2.76
CA GLY A 82 -3.15 10.37 2.49
C GLY A 82 -2.41 9.06 2.57
N ARG A 83 -3.21 7.99 2.54
CA ARG A 83 -2.76 6.62 2.49
C ARG A 83 -3.69 5.78 1.65
N TYR A 84 -3.14 4.78 0.98
CA TYR A 84 -3.93 3.73 0.37
C TYR A 84 -3.27 2.38 0.58
N SER A 85 -4.09 1.33 0.59
CA SER A 85 -3.65 -0.05 0.67
C SER A 85 -4.45 -0.93 -0.28
N PHE A 86 -3.82 -2.01 -0.76
CA PHE A 86 -4.44 -3.00 -1.62
C PHE A 86 -3.76 -4.36 -1.44
N VAL A 87 -4.46 -5.44 -1.77
CA VAL A 87 -3.88 -6.78 -1.81
C VAL A 87 -3.33 -7.02 -3.21
N GLY A 88 -2.05 -7.38 -3.32
CA GLY A 88 -1.42 -7.72 -4.59
C GLY A 88 -1.73 -9.15 -5.02
N ASP A 89 -1.37 -9.48 -6.26
CA ASP A 89 -1.56 -10.81 -6.85
C ASP A 89 -0.79 -11.93 -6.09
N ASP A 90 0.19 -11.55 -5.28
CA ASP A 90 0.96 -12.41 -4.39
C ASP A 90 0.28 -12.66 -3.03
N GLY A 91 -0.92 -12.11 -2.82
CA GLY A 91 -1.67 -12.20 -1.57
C GLY A 91 -1.11 -11.32 -0.46
N ARG A 92 -0.13 -10.45 -0.74
CA ARG A 92 0.44 -9.54 0.24
C ARG A 92 -0.28 -8.19 0.19
N THR A 93 -0.55 -7.63 1.36
CA THR A 93 -1.04 -6.25 1.44
C THR A 93 0.10 -5.27 1.21
N TYR A 94 -0.09 -4.38 0.25
CA TYR A 94 0.76 -3.23 -0.02
C TYR A 94 0.09 -1.98 0.53
N TRP A 95 0.90 -1.07 1.04
CA TRP A 95 0.41 0.22 1.51
C TRP A 95 1.38 1.33 1.10
N VAL A 96 0.81 2.51 0.92
CA VAL A 96 1.53 3.74 0.59
C VAL A 96 0.95 4.86 1.43
N GLU A 97 1.83 5.66 2.03
CA GLU A 97 1.48 6.87 2.76
C GLU A 97 2.24 8.04 2.14
N TYR A 98 1.55 9.14 1.91
CA TYR A 98 2.09 10.29 1.21
C TYR A 98 1.71 11.62 1.86
N SER A 99 2.59 12.60 1.68
CA SER A 99 2.40 14.00 2.05
C SER A 99 2.82 14.87 0.86
N ALA A 100 1.97 15.82 0.48
CA ALA A 100 2.25 16.84 -0.51
C ALA A 100 2.11 18.20 0.15
N ASP A 101 3.15 19.01 0.10
CA ASP A 101 3.20 20.35 0.66
C ASP A 101 4.12 21.24 -0.19
N GLU A 102 4.50 22.41 0.33
CA GLU A 102 5.32 23.41 -0.38
C GLU A 102 6.71 22.87 -0.77
N ASN A 103 7.17 21.84 -0.07
CA ASN A 103 8.46 21.20 -0.32
C ASN A 103 8.35 20.01 -1.28
N GLY A 104 7.18 19.79 -1.87
CA GLY A 104 6.91 18.75 -2.86
C GLY A 104 6.26 17.49 -2.29
N TYR A 105 6.26 16.43 -3.12
CA TYR A 105 5.62 15.15 -2.81
C TYR A 105 6.59 14.19 -2.14
N ARG A 106 6.21 13.66 -0.98
CA ARG A 106 7.00 12.72 -0.18
C ARG A 106 6.16 11.49 0.11
N THR A 107 6.74 10.30 -0.09
CA THR A 107 6.01 9.05 0.08
C THR A 107 6.85 8.01 0.80
N ARG A 108 6.17 7.12 1.53
CA ARG A 108 6.72 5.88 2.08
C ARG A 108 5.77 4.74 1.76
N MET A 109 6.33 3.56 1.53
CA MET A 109 5.58 2.36 1.20
C MET A 109 6.12 1.16 1.94
N GLY A 110 5.28 0.15 2.07
CA GLY A 110 5.66 -1.12 2.66
C GLY A 110 4.76 -2.26 2.21
N THR A 111 5.10 -3.44 2.68
CA THR A 111 4.36 -4.67 2.40
C THR A 111 4.20 -5.47 3.68
N GLY A 112 3.01 -5.99 3.93
CA GLY A 112 2.66 -6.74 5.15
C GLY A 112 1.31 -6.32 5.70
N GLU A 113 0.82 -7.03 6.72
CA GLU A 113 -0.38 -6.65 7.45
C GLU A 113 -0.21 -5.21 7.93
N ALA A 114 -1.04 -4.29 7.44
CA ALA A 114 -0.97 -2.85 7.68
C ALA A 114 -1.07 -2.45 9.17
N ASP A 115 -1.21 -3.43 10.05
CA ASP A 115 -1.31 -3.35 11.50
C ASP A 115 -0.10 -4.01 12.20
N THR A 116 1.10 -3.82 11.66
CA THR A 116 2.31 -4.43 12.25
C THR A 116 2.60 -3.87 13.66
N ASP A 117 2.08 -2.69 14.00
CA ASP A 117 2.21 -2.08 15.33
C ASP A 117 1.41 -2.86 16.39
N ARG A 118 0.19 -3.30 16.07
CA ARG A 118 -0.63 -4.09 17.00
C ARG A 118 -0.06 -5.50 17.21
N THR A 119 0.56 -6.09 16.21
CA THR A 119 1.24 -7.39 16.37
C THR A 119 2.52 -7.27 17.22
N LEU A 120 3.24 -6.14 17.13
CA LEU A 120 4.42 -5.87 17.97
C LEU A 120 4.03 -5.63 19.42
N ASP A 121 2.94 -4.91 19.69
CA ASP A 121 2.42 -4.70 21.04
C ASP A 121 1.90 -6.00 21.67
N LEU A 122 1.20 -6.85 20.89
CA LEU A 122 0.77 -8.17 21.35
C LEU A 122 1.97 -9.11 21.65
N ARG A 123 3.10 -8.96 20.93
CA ARG A 123 4.35 -9.69 21.19
C ARG A 123 5.20 -9.09 22.31
N ARG A 124 5.07 -7.79 22.60
CA ARG A 124 5.78 -7.07 23.67
C ARG A 124 5.05 -7.22 25.01
N GLY A 125 3.72 -7.19 25.01
CA GLY A 125 2.87 -7.33 26.20
C GLY A 125 2.94 -8.71 26.87
N LYS A 126 3.38 -9.75 26.16
CA LYS A 126 3.54 -11.11 26.70
C LYS A 126 4.94 -11.39 27.30
N ARG A 127 5.85 -10.41 27.26
CA ARG A 127 7.26 -10.53 27.70
C ARG A 127 7.64 -9.67 28.91
N SER A 128 6.67 -9.27 29.73
CA SER A 128 6.97 -8.60 31.01
C SER A 128 6.44 -9.40 32.20
N PRO A 129 7.23 -10.31 32.78
CA PRO A 129 7.21 -10.48 34.23
C PRO A 129 7.97 -9.31 34.85
N SER A 130 7.23 -8.54 35.64
CA SER A 130 7.68 -7.53 36.61
C SER A 130 9.10 -7.73 37.13
N SER A 131 10.00 -6.78 36.84
CA SER A 131 11.18 -6.55 37.68
C SER A 131 10.69 -5.98 39.01
N PRO A 132 10.88 -6.65 40.16
CA PRO A 132 10.60 -6.02 41.44
C PRO A 132 11.61 -4.90 41.65
N ALA A 133 11.06 -3.77 42.08
CA ALA A 133 11.73 -2.52 42.30
C ALA A 133 13.02 -2.64 43.13
N ALA A 134 13.96 -1.78 42.74
CA ALA A 134 14.92 -1.10 43.58
C ALA A 134 14.42 -0.85 45.01
N ALA A 135 14.76 -1.75 45.93
CA ALA A 135 14.66 -1.54 47.37
C ALA A 135 15.86 -2.19 48.07
N ALA A 136 17.05 -1.63 47.85
CA ALA A 136 18.20 -1.85 48.72
C ALA A 136 19.15 -0.65 48.65
N ALA A 137 19.59 -0.21 49.83
CA ALA A 137 20.68 0.71 50.13
C ALA A 137 20.37 2.22 50.11
N GLN A 138 19.70 2.70 51.17
CA GLN A 138 20.18 3.82 52.01
C GLN A 138 19.66 3.65 53.44
N ALA A 139 20.49 3.09 54.34
CA ALA A 139 20.60 3.32 55.78
C ALA A 139 21.64 2.35 56.36
#